data_AF-A0A7X6SN01-F1
#
_entry.id   AF-A0A7X6SN01-F1
#
_cell.length_a   1.000
_cell.length_b   1.000
_cell.length_c   1.000
_cell.angle_alpha   90.00
_cell.angle_beta   90.00
_cell.angle_gamma   90.00
#
_symmetry.space_group_name_H-M   'P 1'
#
loop_
_entity.id
_entity.type
_entity.pdbx_description
1 polymer ?
#
loop_
_entity_poly.entity_id
_entity_poly.type
_entity_poly.pdbx_seq_one_letter_code
_entity_poly.pdbx_strand_id
1 'polypeptide(L)'
;MNNMKEIREIYGITQEDLAKAINVNRATISIWETSSSSKASSSNLEKLSIFYGIGPESFYRVKLDDTRRQMLIESGNKARQIERNGKRNKVEDFHRLFEDMNFDELLNQYTFAVKFLLASADNGTVEKLKLAYQINRKLGNRLKMICEIREEEEKAKIEKKEKTLLDLMEELSQPSNELS
;
A
#
# COMPACT_ATOMS: atom_id res chain seq x y z
N MET A 1 -8.77 -15.16 -8.47
CA MET A 1 -7.54 -15.53 -7.73
C MET A 1 -7.37 -14.56 -6.58
N ASN A 2 -7.04 -15.06 -5.40
CA ASN A 2 -6.85 -14.26 -4.19
C ASN A 2 -5.74 -14.91 -3.35
N ASN A 3 -4.59 -14.24 -3.25
CA ASN A 3 -3.43 -14.75 -2.53
C ASN A 3 -3.27 -14.09 -1.15
N MET A 4 -4.20 -13.22 -0.72
CA MET A 4 -4.07 -12.43 0.51
C MET A 4 -3.76 -13.28 1.74
N LYS A 5 -4.57 -14.33 1.96
CA LYS A 5 -4.43 -15.24 3.10
C LYS A 5 -3.10 -15.99 3.05
N GLU A 6 -2.77 -16.54 1.88
CA GLU A 6 -1.53 -17.29 1.66
C GLU A 6 -0.29 -16.42 1.91
N ILE A 7 -0.27 -15.19 1.38
CA ILE A 7 0.82 -14.23 1.59
C ILE A 7 1.01 -13.95 3.08
N ARG A 8 -0.10 -13.67 3.79
CA ARG A 8 -0.07 -13.41 5.25
C ARG A 8 0.46 -14.61 6.03
N GLU A 9 0.02 -15.82 5.70
CA GLU A 9 0.41 -17.06 6.37
C GLU A 9 1.88 -17.41 6.14
N ILE A 10 2.38 -17.26 4.91
CA ILE A 10 3.81 -17.45 4.58
C ILE A 10 4.67 -16.45 5.35
N TYR A 11 4.23 -15.19 5.39
CA TYR A 11 4.92 -14.15 6.14
C TYR A 11 4.93 -14.43 7.65
N GLY A 12 3.86 -15.05 8.16
CA GLY A 12 3.77 -15.58 9.53
C GLY A 12 3.23 -14.58 10.54
N ILE A 13 2.17 -13.83 10.18
CA ILE A 13 1.47 -12.90 11.08
C ILE A 13 -0.04 -13.16 11.12
N THR A 14 -0.72 -12.63 12.14
CA THR A 14 -2.17 -12.76 12.27
C THR A 14 -2.91 -11.72 11.43
N GLN A 15 -4.23 -11.91 11.24
CA GLN A 15 -5.08 -10.88 10.62
C GLN A 15 -5.09 -9.59 11.46
N GLU A 16 -4.96 -9.70 12.78
CA GLU A 16 -4.93 -8.57 13.71
C GLU A 16 -3.65 -7.74 13.53
N ASP A 17 -2.49 -8.41 13.48
CA ASP A 17 -1.20 -7.77 13.23
C ASP A 17 -1.22 -7.01 11.90
N LEU A 18 -1.78 -7.62 10.86
CA LEU A 18 -1.88 -6.99 9.55
C LEU A 18 -2.82 -5.78 9.56
N ALA A 19 -3.97 -5.92 10.22
CA ALA A 19 -4.96 -4.86 10.36
C ALA A 19 -4.37 -3.64 11.07
N LYS A 20 -3.67 -3.87 12.20
CA LYS A 20 -2.92 -2.84 12.93
C LYS A 20 -1.87 -2.18 12.04
N ALA A 21 -1.04 -2.97 11.34
CA ALA A 21 0.04 -2.45 10.52
C ALA A 21 -0.44 -1.43 9.48
N ILE A 22 -1.52 -1.72 8.75
CA ILE A 22 -1.98 -0.85 7.64
C ILE A 22 -3.11 0.11 8.02
N ASN A 23 -3.48 0.12 9.31
CA ASN A 23 -4.55 0.92 9.91
C ASN A 23 -5.94 0.65 9.29
N VAL A 24 -6.42 -0.58 9.39
CA VAL A 24 -7.79 -0.99 9.00
C VAL A 24 -8.39 -1.90 10.05
N ASN A 25 -9.70 -2.14 10.00
CA ASN A 25 -10.36 -3.10 10.88
C ASN A 25 -9.96 -4.54 10.54
N ARG A 26 -9.79 -5.41 11.55
CA ARG A 26 -9.54 -6.85 11.35
C ARG A 26 -10.61 -7.53 10.49
N ALA A 27 -11.86 -7.11 10.64
CA ALA A 27 -12.98 -7.59 9.82
C ALA A 27 -12.75 -7.31 8.32
N THR A 28 -12.18 -6.15 7.99
CA THR A 28 -11.81 -5.77 6.62
C THR A 28 -10.78 -6.73 6.02
N ILE A 29 -9.74 -7.10 6.79
CA ILE A 29 -8.77 -8.11 6.36
C ILE A 29 -9.45 -9.46 6.10
N SER A 30 -10.32 -9.89 7.01
CA SER A 30 -11.08 -11.14 6.86
C SER A 30 -11.94 -11.14 5.60
N ILE A 31 -12.58 -10.01 5.28
CA ILE A 31 -13.37 -9.85 4.05
C ILE A 31 -12.47 -9.95 2.82
N TRP A 32 -11.33 -9.26 2.80
CA TRP A 32 -10.40 -9.32 1.66
C TRP A 32 -9.79 -10.70 1.43
N GLU A 33 -9.65 -11.52 2.47
CA GLU A 33 -9.13 -12.89 2.37
C GLU A 33 -10.16 -13.90 1.89
N THR A 34 -11.45 -13.66 2.12
CA THR A 34 -12.51 -14.66 1.89
C THR A 34 -13.48 -14.28 0.78
N SER A 35 -13.72 -12.98 0.57
CA SER A 35 -14.66 -12.48 -0.44
C SER A 35 -14.03 -12.43 -1.83
N SER A 36 -14.81 -12.79 -2.85
CA SER A 36 -14.46 -12.60 -4.27
C SER A 36 -14.86 -11.22 -4.80
N SER A 37 -15.84 -10.57 -4.17
CA SER A 37 -16.44 -9.29 -4.59
C SER A 37 -15.83 -8.08 -3.90
N SER A 38 -15.22 -8.25 -2.73
CA SER A 38 -14.58 -7.17 -1.97
C SER A 38 -13.06 -7.31 -2.01
N LYS A 39 -12.39 -6.33 -2.63
CA LYS A 39 -10.93 -6.28 -2.76
C LYS A 39 -10.37 -5.05 -2.07
N ALA A 40 -9.13 -5.16 -1.60
CA ALA A 40 -8.38 -4.00 -1.12
C ALA A 40 -8.27 -2.93 -2.23
N SER A 41 -8.41 -1.67 -1.85
CA SER A 41 -8.18 -0.52 -2.74
C SER A 41 -6.72 -0.47 -3.20
N SER A 42 -6.46 0.25 -4.30
CA SER A 42 -5.10 0.44 -4.81
C SER A 42 -4.14 0.99 -3.75
N SER A 43 -4.59 1.95 -2.92
CA SER A 43 -3.79 2.49 -1.82
C SER A 43 -3.42 1.44 -0.77
N ASN A 44 -4.39 0.62 -0.34
CA ASN A 44 -4.12 -0.45 0.61
C ASN A 44 -3.23 -1.55 0.02
N LEU A 45 -3.34 -1.83 -1.28
CA LEU A 45 -2.43 -2.74 -1.96
C LEU A 45 -0.98 -2.22 -2.00
N GLU A 46 -0.77 -0.91 -2.12
CA GLU A 46 0.57 -0.32 -2.01
C GLU A 46 1.11 -0.43 -0.57
N LYS A 47 0.29 -0.15 0.46
CA LYS A 47 0.68 -0.39 1.86
C LYS A 47 1.10 -1.84 2.09
N LEU A 48 0.29 -2.79 1.62
CA LEU A 48 0.61 -4.22 1.72
C LEU A 48 1.89 -4.57 0.94
N SER A 49 2.08 -3.99 -0.24
CA SER A 49 3.29 -4.18 -1.05
C SER A 49 4.55 -3.75 -0.30
N ILE A 50 4.53 -2.59 0.35
CA ILE A 50 5.67 -2.09 1.14
C ILE A 50 5.87 -2.96 2.38
N PHE A 51 4.79 -3.33 3.09
CA PHE A 51 4.86 -4.15 4.29
C PHE A 51 5.50 -5.52 4.00
N TYR A 52 5.04 -6.20 2.95
CA TYR A 52 5.52 -7.54 2.61
C TYR A 52 6.82 -7.56 1.79
N GLY A 53 7.08 -6.51 1.00
CA GLY A 53 8.22 -6.44 0.09
C GLY A 53 7.98 -7.13 -1.26
N ILE A 54 6.72 -7.30 -1.66
CA ILE A 54 6.32 -7.88 -2.95
C ILE A 54 5.36 -6.96 -3.69
N GLY A 55 5.38 -6.96 -5.02
CA GLY A 55 4.54 -6.05 -5.80
C GLY A 55 3.02 -6.30 -5.61
N PRO A 56 2.17 -5.25 -5.69
CA PRO A 56 0.73 -5.31 -5.46
C PRO A 56 -0.02 -6.22 -6.45
N GLU A 57 0.56 -6.53 -7.61
CA GLU A 57 0.02 -7.52 -8.53
C GLU A 57 -0.07 -8.93 -7.90
N SER A 58 0.75 -9.21 -6.90
CA SER A 58 0.86 -10.51 -6.25
C SER A 58 -0.38 -10.87 -5.43
N PHE A 59 -1.22 -9.91 -5.05
CA PHE A 59 -2.41 -10.18 -4.22
C PHE A 59 -3.57 -10.75 -5.02
N TYR A 60 -3.85 -10.21 -6.21
CA TYR A 60 -5.04 -10.57 -6.99
C TYR A 60 -4.81 -10.86 -8.48
N ARG A 61 -3.61 -10.60 -9.03
CA ARG A 61 -3.38 -10.61 -10.50
C ARG A 61 -2.46 -11.73 -10.97
N VAL A 62 -1.42 -12.06 -10.20
CA VAL A 62 -0.45 -13.12 -10.57
C VAL A 62 -0.47 -14.26 -9.55
N LYS A 63 -0.13 -15.48 -9.99
CA LYS A 63 0.09 -16.59 -9.07
C LYS A 63 1.34 -16.31 -8.23
N LEU A 64 1.33 -16.76 -6.98
CA LEU A 64 2.48 -16.64 -6.10
C LEU A 64 3.54 -17.70 -6.47
N ASP A 65 4.57 -17.26 -7.18
CA ASP A 65 5.71 -18.10 -7.60
C ASP A 65 6.73 -18.30 -6.47
N ASP A 66 7.65 -19.25 -6.67
CA ASP A 66 8.63 -19.63 -5.65
C ASP A 66 9.53 -18.46 -5.24
N THR A 67 9.89 -17.60 -6.19
CA THR A 67 10.65 -16.37 -5.91
C THR A 67 9.91 -15.49 -4.91
N ARG A 68 8.62 -15.18 -5.13
CA ARG A 68 7.83 -14.35 -4.19
C ARG A 68 7.60 -15.04 -2.85
N ARG A 69 7.40 -16.36 -2.84
CA ARG A 69 7.30 -17.14 -1.59
C ARG A 69 8.58 -16.99 -0.78
N GLN A 70 9.73 -17.14 -1.41
CA GLN A 70 11.02 -17.01 -0.76
C GLN A 70 11.25 -15.59 -0.23
N MET A 71 10.91 -14.56 -1.00
CA MET A 71 10.96 -13.16 -0.55
C MET A 71 10.09 -12.92 0.70
N LEU A 72 8.89 -13.50 0.76
CA LEU A 72 8.00 -13.39 1.92
C LEU A 72 8.59 -14.07 3.16
N ILE A 73 9.13 -15.28 3.00
CA ILE A 73 9.78 -16.04 4.08
C ILE A 73 10.95 -15.23 4.65
N GLU A 74 11.83 -14.72 3.79
CA GLU A 74 12.99 -13.93 4.18
C GLU A 74 12.61 -12.63 4.89
N SER A 75 11.63 -11.90 4.33
CA SER A 75 11.10 -10.65 4.88
C SER A 75 10.49 -10.89 6.28
N GLY A 76 9.68 -11.94 6.44
CA GLY A 76 9.07 -12.33 7.71
C GLY A 76 10.09 -12.80 8.75
N ASN A 77 11.08 -13.59 8.34
CA ASN A 77 12.16 -14.04 9.23
C ASN A 77 13.00 -12.87 9.74
N LYS A 78 13.34 -11.93 8.85
CA LYS A 78 14.08 -10.71 9.22
C LYS A 78 13.28 -9.85 10.19
N ALA A 79 11.97 -9.69 9.97
CA ALA A 79 11.10 -8.94 10.89
C ALA A 79 11.09 -9.55 12.29
N ARG A 80 10.86 -10.87 12.40
CA ARG A 80 10.90 -11.60 13.68
C ARG A 80 12.25 -11.52 14.38
N GLN A 81 13.35 -11.56 13.62
CA GLN A 81 14.69 -11.44 14.19
C GLN A 81 14.94 -10.05 14.79
N ILE A 82 14.48 -8.99 14.12
CA ILE A 82 14.59 -7.61 14.61
C ILE A 82 13.77 -7.42 15.89
N GLU A 83 12.56 -7.98 15.93
CA GLU A 83 11.67 -7.96 17.10
C GLU A 83 12.28 -8.67 18.30
N ARG A 84 12.83 -9.88 18.10
CA ARG A 84 13.50 -10.65 19.17
C ARG A 84 14.70 -9.94 19.77
N ASN A 85 15.39 -9.12 18.97
CA ASN A 85 16.51 -8.31 19.45
C ASN A 85 16.06 -7.10 20.27
N GLY A 86 14.75 -6.92 20.51
CA GLY A 86 14.17 -5.82 21.30
C GLY A 86 14.35 -4.45 20.66
N LYS A 87 14.80 -4.39 19.40
CA LYS A 87 15.17 -3.12 18.76
C LYS A 87 13.95 -2.38 18.24
N ARG A 88 13.01 -3.10 17.61
CA ARG A 88 11.89 -2.54 16.86
C ARG A 88 10.79 -3.58 16.63
N ASN A 89 9.54 -3.13 16.49
CA ASN A 89 8.40 -3.95 16.08
C ASN A 89 7.94 -3.50 14.70
N LYS A 90 7.93 -4.40 13.70
CA LYS A 90 7.67 -3.99 12.31
C LYS A 90 6.21 -3.56 12.11
N VAL A 91 5.27 -4.19 12.81
CA VAL A 91 3.84 -3.82 12.74
C VAL A 91 3.65 -2.40 13.26
N GLU A 92 4.24 -2.07 14.41
CA GLU A 92 4.11 -0.75 15.04
C GLU A 92 4.89 0.33 14.30
N ASP A 93 6.09 0.03 13.85
CA ASP A 93 6.89 0.95 13.03
C ASP A 93 6.18 1.29 11.72
N PHE A 94 5.58 0.28 11.08
CA PHE A 94 4.87 0.48 9.83
C PHE A 94 3.59 1.28 10.04
N HIS A 95 2.83 1.01 11.10
CA HIS A 95 1.65 1.78 11.47
C HIS A 95 1.98 3.27 11.61
N ARG A 96 2.97 3.59 12.47
CA ARG A 96 3.43 4.97 12.71
C ARG A 96 3.88 5.67 11.44
N LEU A 97 4.57 4.95 10.54
CA LEU A 97 5.06 5.52 9.29
C LEU A 97 3.93 6.13 8.44
N PHE A 98 2.72 5.55 8.45
CA PHE A 98 1.58 6.04 7.67
C PHE A 98 0.66 7.00 8.43
N GLU A 99 0.72 7.05 9.76
CA GLU A 99 -0.08 8.00 10.55
C GLU A 99 0.39 9.45 10.33
N ASP A 100 1.70 9.66 10.27
CA ASP A 100 2.29 11.00 10.18
C ASP A 100 2.49 11.48 8.73
N MET A 101 1.98 10.75 7.73
CA MET A 101 2.27 11.06 6.31
C MET A 101 1.35 12.14 5.74
N ASN A 102 1.95 13.25 5.30
CA ASN A 102 1.30 14.29 4.53
C ASN A 102 1.52 14.08 3.02
N PHE A 103 0.43 13.98 2.25
CA PHE A 103 0.50 13.71 0.80
C PHE A 103 1.25 14.80 0.02
N ASP A 104 1.04 16.08 0.35
CA ASP A 104 1.69 17.20 -0.35
C ASP A 104 3.20 17.22 -0.08
N GLU A 105 3.61 16.91 1.15
CA GLU A 105 5.02 16.75 1.50
C GLU A 105 5.65 15.60 0.72
N LEU A 106 4.98 14.45 0.61
CA LEU A 106 5.45 13.30 -0.17
C LEU A 106 5.53 13.62 -1.67
N LEU A 107 4.55 14.34 -2.21
CA LEU A 107 4.55 14.76 -3.61
C LEU A 107 5.73 15.68 -3.91
N ASN A 108 6.05 16.60 -3.00
CA ASN A 108 7.21 17.47 -3.10
C ASN A 108 8.52 16.66 -3.05
N GLN A 109 8.63 15.73 -2.10
CA GLN A 109 9.81 14.85 -1.98
C GLN A 109 9.99 13.97 -3.22
N TYR A 110 8.91 13.36 -3.72
CA TYR A 110 8.91 12.58 -4.96
C TYR A 110 9.38 13.43 -6.14
N THR A 111 8.82 14.62 -6.30
CA THR A 111 9.18 15.55 -7.38
C THR A 111 10.65 15.93 -7.32
N PHE A 112 11.15 16.25 -6.13
CA PHE A 112 12.56 16.55 -5.90
C PHE A 112 13.46 15.36 -6.25
N ALA A 113 13.16 14.17 -5.72
CA ALA A 113 13.94 12.96 -5.96
C ALA A 113 14.01 12.59 -7.45
N VAL A 114 12.90 12.67 -8.18
CA VAL A 114 12.86 12.41 -9.62
C VAL A 114 13.67 13.44 -10.39
N LYS A 115 13.55 14.73 -10.07
CA LYS A 115 14.36 15.78 -10.71
C LYS A 115 15.86 15.55 -10.50
N PHE A 116 16.27 15.19 -9.28
CA PHE A 116 17.67 14.89 -8.97
C PHE A 116 18.16 13.63 -9.68
N LEU A 117 17.35 12.58 -9.74
CA LEU A 117 17.68 11.37 -10.50
C LEU A 117 17.96 11.72 -11.96
N LEU A 118 17.10 12.53 -12.59
CA LEU A 118 17.27 12.99 -13.97
C LEU A 118 18.49 13.90 -14.15
N ALA A 119 18.75 14.83 -13.22
CA ALA A 119 19.92 15.70 -13.26
C ALA A 119 21.23 14.91 -13.13
N SER A 120 21.20 13.74 -12.48
CA SER A 120 22.35 12.84 -12.34
C SER A 120 22.50 11.82 -13.49
N ALA A 121 21.68 11.90 -14.55
CA ALA A 121 21.60 10.89 -15.59
C ALA A 121 22.94 10.62 -16.30
N ASP A 122 23.79 11.64 -16.45
CA ASP A 122 25.12 11.51 -17.06
C ASP A 122 26.06 10.60 -16.25
N ASN A 123 25.79 10.42 -14.95
CA ASN A 123 26.54 9.52 -14.07
C ASN A 123 25.98 8.08 -14.06
N GLY A 124 24.91 7.82 -14.81
CA GLY A 124 24.21 6.54 -14.84
C GLY A 124 24.63 5.65 -16.01
N THR A 125 24.85 4.36 -15.75
CA THR A 125 24.97 3.35 -16.81
C THR A 125 23.64 3.22 -17.57
N VAL A 126 23.70 2.88 -18.87
CA VAL A 126 22.51 2.66 -19.71
C VAL A 126 21.52 1.68 -19.08
N GLU A 127 22.01 0.62 -18.44
CA GLU A 127 21.20 -0.40 -17.77
C GLU A 127 20.40 0.20 -16.61
N LYS A 128 21.07 0.99 -15.75
CA LYS A 128 20.41 1.70 -14.63
C LYS A 128 19.41 2.75 -15.12
N LEU A 129 19.70 3.47 -16.21
CA LEU A 129 18.76 4.42 -16.80
C LEU A 129 17.50 3.72 -17.33
N LYS A 130 17.67 2.59 -18.04
CA LYS A 130 16.55 1.75 -18.51
C LYS A 130 15.73 1.22 -17.33
N LEU A 131 16.39 0.77 -16.26
CA LEU A 131 15.71 0.31 -15.05
C LEU A 131 14.91 1.44 -14.39
N ALA A 132 15.51 2.63 -14.23
CA ALA A 132 14.83 3.81 -13.69
C ALA A 132 13.61 4.20 -14.52
N TYR A 133 13.71 4.17 -15.85
CA TYR A 133 12.58 4.41 -16.75
C TYR A 133 11.46 3.38 -16.56
N GLN A 134 11.79 2.09 -16.50
CA GLN A 134 10.81 1.02 -16.29
C GLN A 134 10.09 1.17 -14.94
N ILE A 135 10.80 1.55 -13.87
CA ILE A 135 10.22 1.82 -12.56
C ILE A 135 9.24 3.00 -12.66
N ASN A 136 9.67 4.14 -13.21
CA ASN A 136 8.83 5.32 -13.36
C ASN A 136 7.57 5.03 -14.18
N ARG A 137 7.67 4.25 -15.26
CA ARG A 137 6.49 3.83 -16.03
C ARG A 137 5.52 3.00 -15.22
N LYS A 138 6.01 2.06 -14.42
CA LYS A 138 5.14 1.23 -13.56
C LYS A 138 4.43 2.09 -12.51
N LEU A 139 5.14 3.02 -11.89
CA LEU A 139 4.57 3.95 -10.91
C LEU A 139 3.55 4.89 -11.55
N GLY A 140 3.87 5.48 -12.70
CA GLY A 140 2.96 6.34 -13.46
C GLY A 140 1.66 5.63 -13.85
N ASN A 141 1.75 4.38 -14.30
CA ASN A 141 0.55 3.58 -14.60
C ASN A 141 -0.33 3.34 -13.35
N ARG A 142 0.28 3.14 -12.18
CA ARG A 142 -0.46 2.96 -10.91
C ARG A 142 -1.14 4.25 -10.48
N LEU A 143 -0.44 5.38 -10.54
CA LEU A 143 -1.02 6.70 -10.29
C LEU A 143 -2.18 6.97 -11.25
N LYS A 144 -2.04 6.67 -12.54
CA LYS A 144 -3.12 6.79 -13.53
C LYS A 144 -4.37 6.03 -13.12
N MET A 145 -4.23 4.75 -12.75
CA MET A 145 -5.38 3.94 -12.29
C MET A 145 -6.03 4.51 -11.02
N ILE A 146 -5.24 5.09 -10.12
CA ILE A 146 -5.77 5.75 -8.92
C ILE A 146 -6.55 7.01 -9.31
N CYS A 147 -6.01 7.85 -10.21
CA CYS A 147 -6.70 9.04 -10.70
C CYS A 147 -8.03 8.69 -11.38
N GLU A 148 -8.04 7.67 -12.25
CA GLU A 148 -9.26 7.22 -12.94
C GLU A 148 -10.38 6.84 -11.95
N ILE A 149 -10.05 6.09 -10.89
CA ILE A 149 -11.01 5.73 -9.83
C ILE A 149 -11.52 6.99 -9.12
N ARG A 150 -10.65 7.94 -8.79
CA ARG A 150 -11.05 9.19 -8.11
C ARG A 150 -11.93 10.07 -8.98
N GLU A 151 -11.62 10.18 -10.26
CA GLU A 151 -12.44 10.91 -11.22
C GLU A 151 -13.83 10.28 -11.36
N GLU A 152 -13.93 8.95 -11.36
CA GLU A 152 -15.21 8.23 -11.32
C GLU A 152 -16.01 8.50 -10.04
N GLU A 153 -15.36 8.51 -8.86
CA GLU A 153 -15.98 8.87 -7.58
C GLU A 153 -16.55 10.29 -7.60
N GLU A 154 -15.77 11.27 -8.05
CA GLU A 154 -16.19 12.68 -8.14
C GLU A 154 -17.32 12.87 -9.16
N LYS A 155 -17.26 12.16 -10.29
CA LYS A 155 -18.34 12.16 -11.27
C LYS A 155 -19.64 11.59 -10.69
N ALA A 156 -19.56 10.48 -9.96
CA ALA A 156 -20.72 9.88 -9.31
C ALA A 156 -21.33 10.82 -8.25
N LYS A 157 -20.51 11.60 -7.53
CA LYS A 157 -20.98 12.65 -6.64
C LYS A 157 -21.80 13.72 -7.35
N ILE A 158 -21.32 14.22 -8.49
CA ILE A 158 -22.01 15.24 -9.26
C ILE A 158 -23.31 14.69 -9.88
N GLU A 159 -23.25 13.51 -10.50
CA GLU A 159 -24.35 12.95 -11.30
C GLU A 159 -25.40 12.22 -10.46
N LYS A 160 -24.98 11.52 -9.41
CA LYS A 160 -25.83 10.63 -8.60
C LYS A 160 -25.99 11.10 -7.15
N LYS A 161 -25.33 12.19 -6.75
CA LYS A 161 -25.30 12.68 -5.36
C LYS A 161 -24.78 11.64 -4.36
N GLU A 162 -23.90 10.75 -4.82
CA GLU A 162 -23.21 9.79 -3.97
C GLU A 162 -22.04 10.48 -3.25
N LYS A 163 -21.74 10.08 -2.02
CA LYS A 163 -20.56 10.61 -1.30
C LYS A 163 -19.30 9.95 -1.85
N THR A 164 -18.23 10.72 -2.04
CA THR A 164 -16.93 10.11 -2.38
C THR A 164 -16.31 9.45 -1.14
N LEU A 165 -15.27 8.66 -1.34
CA LEU A 165 -14.50 8.11 -0.22
C LEU A 165 -13.91 9.22 0.66
N LEU A 166 -13.51 10.37 0.08
CA LEU A 166 -12.99 11.51 0.83
C LEU A 166 -14.08 12.13 1.73
N ASP A 167 -15.27 12.34 1.18
CA ASP A 167 -16.41 12.87 1.95
C ASP A 167 -16.72 11.99 3.16
N LEU A 168 -16.75 10.66 2.97
CA LEU A 168 -17.00 9.70 4.04
C LEU A 168 -15.89 9.72 5.11
N MET A 169 -14.63 9.90 4.69
CA MET A 169 -13.50 9.99 5.61
C MET A 169 -13.52 11.27 6.44
N GLU A 170 -13.88 12.41 5.84
CA GLU A 170 -14.02 13.68 6.55
C GLU A 170 -15.13 13.61 7.61
N GLU A 171 -16.29 13.05 7.26
CA GLU A 171 -17.40 12.85 8.19
C GLU A 171 -17.03 11.98 9.39
N LEU A 172 -16.31 10.88 9.16
CA LEU A 172 -15.83 9.99 10.23
C LEU A 172 -14.72 10.62 11.10
N SER A 173 -14.05 11.65 10.59
CA SER A 173 -12.97 12.35 11.29
C SER A 173 -13.48 13.52 12.13
N GLN A 174 -14.74 13.95 11.95
CA GLN A 174 -15.34 14.96 12.81
C GLN A 174 -15.78 14.33 14.15
N PRO A 175 -15.38 14.91 15.30
CA PRO A 175 -15.84 14.42 16.59
C PRO A 175 -17.37 14.49 16.65
N SER A 176 -18.00 13.42 17.15
CA SER A 176 -19.44 13.32 17.31
C SER A 176 -19.95 14.44 18.22
N ASN A 177 -20.38 15.56 17.64
CA ASN A 177 -21.13 16.60 18.33
C ASN A 177 -22.57 16.16 18.52
N GLU A 178 -22.78 15.03 19.20
CA GLU A 178 -24.09 14.64 19.71
C GLU A 178 -23.90 14.05 21.11
N LEU A 179 -23.98 14.94 22.10
CA LEU A 179 -24.60 14.74 23.42
C LEU A 179 -24.33 16.00 24.27
N SER A 180 -25.18 17.01 24.09
CA SER A 180 -25.38 18.11 25.03
C SER A 180 -26.88 18.38 25.13
#